data_AF-S6UF17-F1
#
_entry.id   AF-S6UF17-F1
#
_cell.length_a   1.000
_cell.length_b   1.000
_cell.length_c   1.000
_cell.angle_alpha   90.00
_cell.angle_beta   90.00
_cell.angle_gamma   90.00
#
_symmetry.space_group_name_H-M   'P 1'
#
loop_
_entity.id
_entity.type
_entity.pdbx_description
1 polymer ?
#
loop_
_entity_poly.entity_id
_entity_poly.type
_entity_poly.pdbx_seq_one_letter_code
_entity_poly.pdbx_strand_id
1 'polypeptide(L)'
;RTLGGGGDPPAEPPAENAADDPFDFHLKTTDYWTLSALNPDTSQSVSFETLEFLPVRANETPNKSIILWESEQTEEIMFSFTGYIFDDSAKAGDAEKIGFDEVELNAVMKDAESLDINVRTDVFEKGKLVITLHRTWPIEYVAAGDGTTTRDSLSGSLAVRLIDNQGNAHNRKVSFLPDGVGRRNRLMHSLYSPPDDAVASK
;
A
#
# COMPACT_ATOMS: atom_id res chain seq x y z
N ARG A 1 6.17 1.13 -11.26
CA ARG A 1 7.56 1.62 -11.14
C ARG A 1 7.78 1.94 -9.67
N THR A 2 8.88 1.48 -9.10
CA THR A 2 9.41 1.82 -7.77
C THR A 2 10.38 2.99 -7.93
N LEU A 3 10.47 3.89 -6.94
CA LEU A 3 11.42 5.02 -6.91
C LEU A 3 11.88 5.23 -5.45
N GLY A 4 12.86 4.46 -4.98
CA GLY A 4 13.33 4.58 -3.60
C GLY A 4 14.72 3.97 -3.39
N GLY A 5 15.38 4.38 -2.30
CA GLY A 5 16.83 4.21 -2.09
C GLY A 5 17.36 2.76 -2.03
N GLY A 6 16.49 1.75 -2.13
CA GLY A 6 16.84 0.36 -2.39
C GLY A 6 16.36 -0.05 -3.78
N GLY A 7 17.17 0.28 -4.79
CA GLY A 7 17.16 -0.26 -6.15
C GLY A 7 15.83 -0.77 -6.71
N ASP A 8 14.88 0.14 -6.99
CA ASP A 8 13.65 -0.04 -7.77
C ASP A 8 13.27 -1.52 -8.06
N PRO A 9 12.90 -2.31 -7.03
CA PRO A 9 12.76 -3.75 -7.19
C PRO A 9 11.56 -4.04 -8.09
N PRO A 10 11.64 -5.06 -8.95
CA PRO A 10 10.47 -5.55 -9.67
C PRO A 10 9.43 -6.11 -8.70
N ALA A 11 8.16 -6.07 -9.12
CA ALA A 11 7.03 -6.62 -8.36
C ALA A 11 7.22 -8.11 -8.05
N GLU A 12 7.80 -8.85 -9.00
CA GLU A 12 8.12 -10.26 -8.85
C GLU A 12 9.54 -10.42 -8.29
N PRO A 13 9.78 -11.41 -7.42
CA PRO A 13 11.12 -11.74 -6.98
C PRO A 13 11.98 -12.20 -8.18
N PRO A 14 13.31 -12.00 -8.12
CA PRO A 14 14.19 -12.51 -9.14
C PRO A 14 14.16 -14.06 -9.17
N ALA A 15 14.59 -14.64 -10.28
CA ALA A 15 14.74 -16.08 -10.39
C ALA A 15 15.67 -16.64 -9.29
N GLU A 16 15.46 -17.90 -8.92
CA GLU A 16 16.29 -18.58 -7.91
C GLU A 16 17.80 -18.44 -8.26
N ASN A 17 18.60 -17.94 -7.31
CA ASN A 17 20.03 -17.62 -7.42
C ASN A 17 20.42 -16.36 -8.24
N ALA A 18 19.47 -15.58 -8.75
CA ALA A 18 19.76 -14.26 -9.28
C ALA A 18 19.87 -13.24 -8.14
N ALA A 19 20.75 -12.24 -8.33
CA ALA A 19 20.90 -11.15 -7.36
C ALA A 19 19.58 -10.37 -7.24
N ASP A 20 19.12 -10.18 -6.01
CA ASP A 20 17.99 -9.31 -5.70
C ASP A 20 18.48 -7.90 -5.32
N ASP A 21 17.56 -6.94 -5.27
CA ASP A 21 17.79 -5.63 -4.68
C ASP A 21 18.37 -5.79 -3.27
N PRO A 22 19.52 -5.15 -2.94
CA PRO A 22 20.17 -5.21 -1.63
C PRO A 22 19.39 -4.46 -0.54
N PHE A 23 18.07 -4.62 -0.49
CA PHE A 23 17.17 -3.90 0.39
C PHE A 23 17.47 -4.16 1.88
N ASP A 24 17.99 -5.35 2.22
CA ASP A 24 18.42 -5.73 3.58
C ASP A 24 19.52 -4.83 4.15
N PHE A 25 20.27 -4.12 3.29
CA PHE A 25 21.30 -3.16 3.72
C PHE A 25 20.75 -1.75 3.99
N HIS A 26 19.46 -1.52 3.70
CA HIS A 26 18.79 -0.25 3.89
C HIS A 26 17.61 -0.42 4.87
N LEU A 27 17.90 -0.25 6.16
CA LEU A 27 16.94 -0.48 7.25
C LEU A 27 15.77 0.51 7.29
N LYS A 28 15.97 1.73 6.78
CA LYS A 28 14.93 2.76 6.65
C LYS A 28 14.89 3.31 5.24
N THR A 29 13.77 3.12 4.56
CA THR A 29 13.54 3.66 3.21
C THR A 29 12.05 3.93 3.00
N THR A 30 11.78 4.71 1.96
CA THR A 30 10.44 4.83 1.39
C THR A 30 10.54 4.55 -0.10
N ASP A 31 9.83 3.51 -0.54
CA ASP A 31 9.72 3.09 -1.93
C ASP A 31 8.32 3.45 -2.45
N TYR A 32 8.21 3.90 -3.70
CA TYR A 32 6.96 4.45 -4.26
C TYR A 32 6.42 3.57 -5.38
N TRP A 33 5.29 2.91 -5.17
CA TRP A 33 4.66 1.99 -6.12
C TRP A 33 3.50 2.66 -6.86
N THR A 34 3.73 3.02 -8.12
CA THR A 34 2.71 3.68 -8.95
C THR A 34 1.81 2.68 -9.68
N LEU A 35 0.50 2.78 -9.46
CA LEU A 35 -0.54 2.13 -10.23
C LEU A 35 -1.05 3.06 -11.33
N SER A 36 -1.08 2.56 -12.56
CA SER A 36 -1.60 3.26 -13.74
C SER A 36 -2.41 2.28 -14.58
N ALA A 37 -3.28 2.80 -15.44
CA ALA A 37 -4.05 2.00 -16.37
C ALA A 37 -3.85 2.48 -17.82
N LEU A 38 -3.95 1.52 -18.73
CA LEU A 38 -3.99 1.78 -20.16
C LEU A 38 -5.42 1.51 -20.65
N ASN A 39 -5.91 2.35 -21.54
CA ASN A 39 -7.14 2.06 -22.27
C ASN A 39 -6.89 0.81 -23.14
N PRO A 40 -7.76 -0.22 -23.06
CA PRO A 40 -7.52 -1.49 -23.75
C PRO A 40 -7.59 -1.37 -25.28
N ASP A 41 -8.39 -0.43 -25.79
CA ASP A 41 -8.60 -0.25 -27.23
C ASP A 41 -7.49 0.61 -27.86
N THR A 42 -7.05 1.66 -27.16
CA THR A 42 -6.08 2.63 -27.70
C THR A 42 -4.66 2.43 -27.18
N SER A 43 -4.47 1.61 -26.15
CA SER A 43 -3.20 1.46 -25.40
C SER A 43 -2.65 2.77 -24.82
N GLN A 44 -3.46 3.83 -24.76
CA GLN A 44 -3.06 5.11 -24.19
C GLN A 44 -3.23 5.09 -22.67
N SER A 45 -2.34 5.80 -21.96
CA SER A 45 -2.49 5.99 -20.51
C SER A 45 -3.79 6.72 -20.21
N VAL A 46 -4.52 6.21 -19.22
CA VAL A 46 -5.67 6.91 -18.64
C VAL A 46 -5.27 7.54 -17.30
N SER A 47 -5.97 8.61 -16.94
CA SER A 47 -5.81 9.27 -15.65
C SER A 47 -6.98 8.91 -14.75
N PHE A 48 -6.69 8.55 -13.51
CA PHE A 48 -7.67 8.39 -12.45
C PHE A 48 -8.07 9.76 -11.89
N GLU A 49 -9.37 9.95 -11.70
CA GLU A 49 -9.96 11.19 -11.17
C GLU A 49 -10.34 11.06 -9.69
N THR A 50 -10.82 9.87 -9.28
CA THR A 50 -11.27 9.62 -7.91
C THR A 50 -10.72 8.31 -7.35
N LEU A 51 -10.56 8.28 -6.03
CA LEU A 51 -10.12 7.12 -5.25
C LEU A 51 -11.10 6.85 -4.10
N GLU A 52 -11.57 5.60 -4.03
CA GLU A 52 -12.36 5.08 -2.93
C GLU A 52 -11.68 3.82 -2.36
N PHE A 53 -11.46 3.77 -1.05
CA PHE A 53 -11.04 2.55 -0.37
C PHE A 53 -12.25 1.66 -0.09
N LEU A 54 -12.13 0.38 -0.41
CA LEU A 54 -13.19 -0.61 -0.32
C LEU A 54 -12.93 -1.58 0.83
N PRO A 55 -13.97 -2.11 1.48
CA PRO A 55 -13.79 -3.10 2.54
C PRO A 55 -13.33 -4.42 1.92
N VAL A 56 -12.43 -5.13 2.61
CA VAL A 56 -11.96 -6.46 2.19
C VAL A 56 -12.81 -7.56 2.80
N ARG A 57 -13.33 -7.34 4.01
CA ARG A 57 -14.29 -8.22 4.69
C ARG A 57 -15.64 -7.51 4.85
N ALA A 58 -16.70 -8.29 4.99
CA ALA A 58 -18.04 -7.74 5.24
C ALA A 58 -18.07 -6.96 6.57
N ASN A 59 -18.74 -5.81 6.58
CA ASN A 59 -18.89 -4.93 7.75
C ASN A 59 -17.56 -4.38 8.33
N GLU A 60 -16.50 -4.37 7.53
CA GLU A 60 -15.20 -3.81 7.91
C GLU A 60 -15.07 -2.36 7.42
N THR A 61 -14.42 -1.50 8.20
CA THR A 61 -13.99 -0.19 7.71
C THR A 61 -12.81 -0.38 6.75
N PRO A 62 -12.83 0.20 5.54
CA PRO A 62 -11.72 0.07 4.59
C PRO A 62 -10.42 0.65 5.17
N ASN A 63 -9.37 -0.17 5.22
CA ASN A 63 -8.03 0.31 5.55
C ASN A 63 -7.40 1.04 4.35
N LYS A 64 -6.55 2.00 4.66
CA LYS A 64 -5.70 2.77 3.74
C LYS A 64 -4.22 2.40 3.88
N SER A 65 -3.87 1.70 4.95
CA SER A 65 -2.54 1.19 5.26
C SER A 65 -2.57 -0.31 5.53
N ILE A 66 -1.48 -1.00 5.16
CA ILE A 66 -1.23 -2.39 5.55
C ILE A 66 0.17 -2.51 6.16
N ILE A 67 0.37 -3.53 7.00
CA ILE A 67 1.61 -3.75 7.74
C ILE A 67 2.17 -5.16 7.52
N LEU A 68 3.48 -5.31 7.68
CA LEU A 68 4.14 -6.62 7.67
C LEU A 68 5.48 -6.61 8.43
N TRP A 69 5.65 -7.56 9.35
CA TRP A 69 6.93 -7.92 9.94
C TRP A 69 7.65 -8.99 9.08
N GLU A 70 8.98 -9.15 9.21
CA GLU A 70 9.73 -10.15 8.40
C GLU A 70 9.17 -11.53 8.62
N SER A 71 9.00 -11.80 9.90
CA SER A 71 8.62 -13.06 10.46
C SER A 71 7.62 -12.84 11.59
N GLU A 72 7.04 -13.93 12.07
CA GLU A 72 6.14 -13.91 13.23
C GLU A 72 6.87 -14.32 14.53
N GLN A 73 8.19 -14.13 14.58
CA GLN A 73 8.98 -14.42 15.77
C GLN A 73 8.79 -13.30 16.80
N THR A 74 8.74 -13.67 18.09
CA THR A 74 8.51 -12.71 19.18
C THR A 74 9.59 -11.65 19.30
N GLU A 75 10.81 -11.94 18.83
CA GLU A 75 11.95 -11.01 18.82
C GLU A 75 12.10 -10.23 17.51
N GLU A 76 11.14 -10.35 16.58
CA GLU A 76 11.16 -9.63 15.31
C GLU A 76 10.98 -8.12 15.52
N ILE A 77 11.75 -7.33 14.76
CA ILE A 77 11.79 -5.86 14.86
C ILE A 77 11.78 -5.16 13.50
N MET A 78 11.99 -5.89 12.42
CA MET A 78 12.04 -5.34 11.07
C MET A 78 10.62 -5.25 10.53
N PHE A 79 10.20 -4.05 10.13
CA PHE A 79 8.80 -3.75 9.88
C PHE A 79 8.60 -2.96 8.59
N SER A 80 7.45 -3.15 7.97
CA SER A 80 7.02 -2.34 6.83
C SER A 80 5.57 -1.98 6.92
N PHE A 81 5.25 -0.79 6.45
CA PHE A 81 3.89 -0.29 6.39
C PHE A 81 3.67 0.52 5.11
N THR A 82 2.41 0.63 4.70
CA THR A 82 2.07 1.40 3.50
C THR A 82 1.31 2.67 3.82
N GLY A 83 1.51 3.70 3.00
CA GLY A 83 0.62 4.85 2.86
C GLY A 83 0.19 5.02 1.42
N TYR A 84 -0.60 6.04 1.13
CA TYR A 84 -1.04 6.34 -0.24
C TYR A 84 -0.90 7.83 -0.58
N ILE A 85 -0.77 8.12 -1.87
CA ILE A 85 -0.79 9.46 -2.43
C ILE A 85 -1.73 9.44 -3.63
N PHE A 86 -2.69 10.36 -3.62
CA PHE A 86 -3.65 10.55 -4.69
C PHE A 86 -4.11 12.01 -4.69
N ASP A 87 -4.24 12.61 -5.87
CA ASP A 87 -4.80 13.96 -6.06
C ASP A 87 -6.22 13.77 -6.61
N ASP A 88 -7.20 13.74 -5.71
CA ASP A 88 -8.61 13.56 -6.05
C ASP A 88 -9.15 14.88 -6.60
N SER A 89 -9.67 14.86 -7.84
CA SER A 89 -10.19 16.09 -8.44
C SER A 89 -11.40 16.67 -7.69
N ALA A 90 -12.04 15.88 -6.82
CA ALA A 90 -13.11 16.33 -5.94
C ALA A 90 -12.60 16.92 -4.60
N LYS A 91 -11.31 16.81 -4.25
CA LYS A 91 -10.74 17.25 -2.97
C LYS A 91 -9.47 18.06 -3.18
N ALA A 92 -9.56 19.38 -2.99
CA ALA A 92 -8.39 20.24 -3.11
C ALA A 92 -7.35 19.96 -2.02
N GLY A 93 -6.09 19.73 -2.40
CA GLY A 93 -4.93 19.66 -1.49
C GLY A 93 -4.71 18.30 -0.83
N ASP A 94 -5.38 17.23 -1.25
CA ASP A 94 -5.24 15.90 -0.64
C ASP A 94 -3.96 15.15 -1.06
N ALA A 95 -3.17 15.70 -1.99
CA ALA A 95 -1.87 15.21 -2.40
C ALA A 95 -0.66 16.00 -1.85
N GLU A 96 -0.85 16.83 -0.81
CA GLU A 96 0.26 17.54 -0.15
C GLU A 96 1.02 16.64 0.84
N LYS A 97 0.30 15.71 1.48
CA LYS A 97 0.82 14.76 2.48
C LYS A 97 0.47 13.34 2.10
N ILE A 98 1.29 12.39 2.55
CA ILE A 98 0.98 10.96 2.40
C ILE A 98 -0.19 10.63 3.35
N GLY A 99 -1.22 9.96 2.81
CA GLY A 99 -2.35 9.47 3.60
C GLY A 99 -2.06 8.13 4.27
N PHE A 100 -2.57 7.97 5.49
CA PHE A 100 -2.37 6.79 6.34
C PHE A 100 -3.62 6.49 7.19
N ASP A 101 -3.69 5.27 7.74
CA ASP A 101 -4.54 4.97 8.91
C ASP A 101 -3.77 5.34 10.20
N GLU A 102 -3.67 6.65 10.49
CA GLU A 102 -2.75 7.18 11.50
C GLU A 102 -2.97 6.62 12.92
N VAL A 103 -4.24 6.50 13.33
CA VAL A 103 -4.59 6.02 14.68
C VAL A 103 -4.18 4.56 14.84
N GLU A 104 -4.50 3.74 13.84
CA GLU A 104 -4.22 2.31 13.82
C GLU A 104 -2.71 2.03 13.74
N LEU A 105 -2.01 2.77 12.87
CA LEU A 105 -0.56 2.64 12.72
C LEU A 105 0.17 3.07 14.00
N ASN A 106 -0.22 4.18 14.63
CA ASN A 106 0.40 4.62 15.90
C ASN A 106 0.12 3.65 17.04
N ALA A 107 -1.05 3.00 17.07
CA ALA A 107 -1.32 1.95 18.06
C ALA A 107 -0.40 0.74 17.92
N VAL A 108 0.07 0.41 16.72
CA VAL A 108 1.03 -0.67 16.47
C VAL A 108 2.47 -0.21 16.68
N MET A 109 2.86 0.92 16.12
CA MET A 109 4.23 1.43 16.13
C MET A 109 4.59 2.18 17.41
N LYS A 110 3.62 2.53 18.27
CA LYS A 110 3.80 3.30 19.51
C LYS A 110 4.54 4.62 19.27
N ASP A 111 4.12 5.36 18.24
CA ASP A 111 4.70 6.64 17.82
C ASP A 111 6.20 6.59 17.44
N ALA A 112 6.73 5.40 17.11
CA ALA A 112 8.12 5.23 16.71
C ALA A 112 8.49 5.94 15.38
N GLU A 113 7.49 6.26 14.55
CA GLU A 113 7.65 6.97 13.28
C GLU A 113 6.67 8.13 13.16
N SER A 114 7.11 9.21 12.52
CA SER A 114 6.22 10.33 12.17
C SER A 114 5.38 9.96 10.95
N LEU A 115 4.06 10.05 11.08
CA LEU A 115 3.13 9.87 9.95
C LEU A 115 2.79 11.19 9.24
N ASP A 116 3.27 12.32 9.77
CA ASP A 116 3.21 13.61 9.07
C ASP A 116 4.36 13.71 8.05
N ILE A 117 4.13 13.19 6.84
CA ILE A 117 5.13 13.13 5.77
C ILE A 117 4.61 13.87 4.53
N ASN A 118 5.37 14.88 4.10
CA ASN A 118 5.09 15.61 2.86
C ASN A 118 5.30 14.72 1.63
N VAL A 119 4.45 14.89 0.64
CA VAL A 119 4.59 14.22 -0.66
C VAL A 119 5.84 14.72 -1.37
N ARG A 120 6.62 13.76 -1.88
CA ARG A 120 7.71 14.02 -2.81
C ARG A 120 7.14 14.33 -4.19
N THR A 121 7.16 15.59 -4.58
CA THR A 121 6.58 16.05 -5.85
C THR A 121 7.34 15.57 -7.08
N ASP A 122 8.57 15.09 -6.92
CA ASP A 122 9.39 14.52 -8.00
C ASP A 122 9.01 13.08 -8.38
N VAL A 123 8.34 12.35 -7.48
CA VAL A 123 7.85 10.98 -7.72
C VAL A 123 6.33 10.91 -7.91
N PHE A 124 5.62 11.98 -7.56
CA PHE A 124 4.18 12.07 -7.68
C PHE A 124 3.76 12.50 -9.09
N GLU A 125 2.86 11.72 -9.70
CA GLU A 125 2.25 12.04 -10.98
C GLU A 125 0.72 12.08 -10.82
N LYS A 126 0.11 13.23 -11.12
CA LYS A 126 -1.34 13.40 -11.11
C LYS A 126 -2.01 12.38 -12.03
N GLY A 127 -3.18 11.89 -11.61
CA GLY A 127 -3.94 10.88 -12.37
C GLY A 127 -3.48 9.44 -12.11
N LYS A 128 -2.58 9.22 -11.15
CA LYS A 128 -2.11 7.88 -10.75
C LYS A 128 -2.27 7.71 -9.25
N LEU A 129 -2.49 6.46 -8.83
CA LEU A 129 -2.41 6.09 -7.43
C LEU A 129 -0.97 5.70 -7.11
N VAL A 130 -0.37 6.31 -6.10
CA VAL A 130 0.94 5.90 -5.59
C VAL A 130 0.76 5.29 -4.21
N ILE A 131 1.17 4.03 -4.05
CA ILE A 131 1.29 3.39 -2.74
C ILE A 131 2.73 3.59 -2.27
N THR A 132 2.90 4.22 -1.12
CA THR A 132 4.21 4.36 -0.49
C THR A 132 4.45 3.15 0.40
N LEU A 133 5.64 2.58 0.32
CA LEU A 133 6.09 1.44 1.11
C LEU A 133 7.23 1.92 1.99
N HIS A 134 6.98 2.01 3.28
CA HIS A 134 7.94 2.46 4.28
C HIS A 134 8.56 1.24 4.95
N ARG A 135 9.88 1.17 4.91
CA ARG A 135 10.66 0.21 5.69
C ARG A 135 11.18 0.92 6.93
N THR A 136 11.02 0.30 8.08
CA THR A 136 11.58 0.83 9.32
C THR A 136 11.96 -0.25 10.33
N TRP A 137 12.71 0.19 11.33
CA TRP A 137 13.08 -0.55 12.52
C TRP A 137 13.45 0.45 13.64
N PRO A 138 13.42 0.03 14.92
CA PRO A 138 12.85 -1.22 15.43
C PRO A 138 11.36 -1.07 15.77
N ILE A 139 10.52 -2.00 15.34
CA ILE A 139 9.10 -2.09 15.74
C ILE A 139 8.84 -3.47 16.33
N GLU A 140 8.61 -3.52 17.64
CA GLU A 140 8.34 -4.77 18.36
C GLU A 140 7.20 -5.57 17.73
N TYR A 141 7.41 -6.88 17.56
CA TYR A 141 6.38 -7.77 17.04
C TYR A 141 5.11 -7.78 17.91
N VAL A 142 3.97 -7.59 17.25
CA VAL A 142 2.65 -7.76 17.85
C VAL A 142 2.03 -9.04 17.30
N ALA A 143 1.76 -9.99 18.20
CA ALA A 143 1.17 -11.28 17.85
C ALA A 143 -0.21 -11.12 17.18
N ALA A 144 -0.49 -12.02 16.24
CA ALA A 144 -1.81 -12.15 15.65
C ALA A 144 -2.89 -12.37 16.71
N GLY A 145 -3.99 -11.64 16.60
CA GLY A 145 -5.16 -11.80 17.45
C GLY A 145 -6.18 -12.78 16.86
N ASP A 146 -7.43 -12.60 17.29
CA ASP A 146 -8.60 -13.33 16.78
C ASP A 146 -9.23 -12.68 15.53
N GLY A 147 -8.53 -11.70 14.92
CA GLY A 147 -9.04 -10.94 13.78
C GLY A 147 -9.73 -9.63 14.16
N THR A 148 -9.79 -9.29 15.45
CA THR A 148 -10.44 -8.06 15.94
C THR A 148 -9.46 -6.98 16.41
N THR A 149 -8.16 -7.27 16.41
CA THR A 149 -7.14 -6.32 16.88
C THR A 149 -6.75 -5.32 15.80
N THR A 150 -6.20 -4.16 16.20
CA THR A 150 -5.64 -3.17 15.27
C THR A 150 -4.54 -3.75 14.38
N ARG A 151 -3.73 -4.67 14.94
CA ARG A 151 -2.74 -5.41 14.14
C ARG A 151 -3.43 -6.22 13.05
N ASP A 152 -4.53 -6.90 13.36
CA ASP A 152 -5.23 -7.77 12.42
C ASP A 152 -6.00 -6.98 11.35
N SER A 153 -6.51 -5.79 11.66
CA SER A 153 -7.14 -4.92 10.67
C SER A 153 -6.12 -4.45 9.63
N LEU A 154 -4.93 -4.04 10.07
CA LEU A 154 -3.84 -3.63 9.18
C LEU A 154 -3.13 -4.82 8.50
N SER A 155 -3.35 -6.05 8.97
CA SER A 155 -2.75 -7.25 8.40
C SER A 155 -3.59 -7.76 7.22
N GLY A 156 -3.04 -7.68 6.01
CA GLY A 156 -3.66 -8.27 4.83
C GLY A 156 -3.43 -7.45 3.57
N SER A 157 -4.50 -6.82 3.10
CA SER A 157 -4.54 -6.17 1.78
C SER A 157 -5.38 -4.92 1.81
N LEU A 158 -5.04 -3.97 0.95
CA LEU A 158 -5.89 -2.85 0.59
C LEU A 158 -6.80 -3.24 -0.56
N ALA A 159 -8.01 -2.70 -0.59
CA ALA A 159 -8.85 -2.71 -1.78
C ALA A 159 -9.24 -1.29 -2.15
N VAL A 160 -9.16 -0.97 -3.43
CA VAL A 160 -9.44 0.37 -3.95
C VAL A 160 -10.31 0.29 -5.19
N ARG A 161 -11.16 1.29 -5.36
CA ARG A 161 -11.85 1.62 -6.61
C ARG A 161 -11.29 2.94 -7.12
N LEU A 162 -10.77 2.91 -8.33
CA LEU A 162 -10.32 4.09 -9.05
C LEU A 162 -11.27 4.36 -10.21
N ILE A 163 -11.79 5.57 -10.33
CA ILE A 163 -12.58 5.97 -11.50
C ILE A 163 -11.69 6.78 -12.43
N ASP A 164 -11.60 6.36 -13.69
CA ASP A 164 -10.83 7.11 -14.70
C ASP A 164 -11.62 8.31 -15.27
N ASN A 165 -10.91 9.15 -16.02
CA ASN A 165 -11.48 10.32 -16.69
C ASN A 165 -12.55 10.00 -17.76
N GLN A 166 -12.75 8.73 -18.11
CA GLN A 166 -13.82 8.26 -18.99
C GLN A 166 -15.01 7.67 -18.20
N GLY A 167 -14.90 7.61 -16.88
CA GLY A 167 -15.92 7.06 -15.98
C GLY A 167 -15.84 5.55 -15.77
N ASN A 168 -14.78 4.87 -16.24
CA ASN A 168 -14.63 3.44 -16.00
C ASN A 168 -14.09 3.17 -14.60
N ALA A 169 -14.63 2.16 -13.94
CA ALA A 169 -14.21 1.73 -12.62
C ALA A 169 -13.12 0.65 -12.69
N HIS A 170 -12.04 0.88 -11.94
CA HIS A 170 -10.90 -0.03 -11.80
C HIS A 170 -10.79 -0.47 -10.35
N ASN A 171 -11.41 -1.60 -10.03
CA ASN A 171 -11.28 -2.19 -8.70
C ASN A 171 -9.97 -3.01 -8.62
N ARG A 172 -9.14 -2.73 -7.62
CA ARG A 172 -7.87 -3.42 -7.39
C ARG A 172 -7.70 -3.78 -5.92
N LYS A 173 -7.09 -4.93 -5.69
CA LYS A 173 -6.60 -5.36 -4.38
C LYS A 173 -5.09 -5.29 -4.39
N VAL A 174 -4.47 -4.69 -3.38
CA VAL A 174 -3.01 -4.54 -3.21
C VAL A 174 -2.60 -5.23 -1.92
N SER A 175 -1.54 -6.04 -1.95
CA SER A 175 -1.02 -6.73 -0.77
C SER A 175 0.49 -6.91 -0.85
N PHE A 176 1.13 -7.24 0.26
CA PHE A 176 2.47 -7.81 0.24
C PHE A 176 2.48 -9.15 -0.49
N LEU A 177 3.68 -9.64 -0.84
CA LEU A 177 3.87 -11.03 -1.23
C LEU A 177 3.45 -11.96 -0.08
N PRO A 178 2.78 -13.08 -0.38
CA PRO A 178 2.32 -14.02 0.65
C PRO A 178 3.49 -14.71 1.37
N ASP A 179 4.55 -15.05 0.65
CA ASP A 179 5.72 -15.75 1.14
C ASP A 179 6.99 -15.32 0.39
N GLY A 180 8.13 -15.91 0.79
CA GLY A 180 9.43 -15.69 0.15
C GLY A 180 10.26 -14.54 0.71
N VAL A 181 11.50 -14.47 0.24
CA VAL A 181 12.48 -13.45 0.62
C VAL A 181 12.05 -12.09 0.06
N GLY A 182 12.21 -11.04 0.85
CA GLY A 182 11.84 -9.69 0.44
C GLY A 182 10.34 -9.45 0.34
N ARG A 183 9.51 -10.30 0.95
CA ARG A 183 8.04 -10.15 0.91
C ARG A 183 7.53 -8.79 1.37
N ARG A 184 8.20 -8.19 2.35
CA ARG A 184 7.92 -6.84 2.86
C ARG A 184 8.30 -5.71 1.89
N ASN A 185 9.14 -6.00 0.89
CA ASN A 185 9.69 -5.01 -0.04
C ASN A 185 8.89 -4.97 -1.34
N ARG A 186 7.84 -5.78 -1.47
CA ARG A 186 7.11 -5.98 -2.72
C ARG A 186 5.62 -5.91 -2.50
N LEU A 187 4.96 -5.19 -3.40
CA LEU A 187 3.51 -5.10 -3.45
C LEU A 187 3.02 -5.78 -4.73
N MET A 188 2.08 -6.70 -4.56
CA MET A 188 1.31 -7.28 -5.65
C MET A 188 -0.03 -6.57 -5.77
N HIS A 189 -0.61 -6.59 -6.98
CA HIS A 189 -2.00 -6.20 -7.15
C HIS A 189 -2.78 -7.19 -8.03
N SER A 190 -4.08 -7.29 -7.78
CA SER A 190 -5.00 -8.16 -8.52
C SER A 190 -6.36 -7.47 -8.76
N LEU A 191 -7.19 -8.06 -9.63
CA LEU A 191 -8.58 -7.63 -9.77
C LEU A 191 -9.35 -7.86 -8.46
N TYR A 192 -10.29 -6.97 -8.15
CA TYR A 192 -11.07 -7.06 -6.93
C TYR A 192 -12.57 -6.92 -7.19
N SER A 193 -13.35 -7.77 -6.52
CA SER A 193 -14.80 -7.67 -6.44
C SER A 193 -15.16 -7.52 -4.96
N PRO A 194 -15.80 -6.41 -4.56
CA PRO A 194 -16.26 -6.23 -3.20
C PRO A 194 -17.23 -7.34 -2.77
N PRO A 195 -17.28 -7.70 -1.48
CA PRO A 195 -18.30 -8.62 -0.96
C PRO A 195 -19.71 -8.03 -1.17
N ASP A 196 -20.69 -8.91 -1.40
CA ASP A 196 -22.06 -8.53 -1.84
C ASP A 196 -22.75 -7.50 -0.94
N ASP A 197 -22.44 -7.49 0.36
CA ASP A 197 -23.00 -6.55 1.35
C ASP A 197 -22.36 -5.14 1.32
N ALA A 198 -21.21 -4.95 0.66
CA ALA A 198 -20.53 -3.66 0.56
C ALA A 198 -21.18 -2.69 -0.44
N VAL A 199 -22.14 -3.16 -1.25
CA VAL A 199 -22.81 -2.36 -2.29
C VAL A 199 -24.06 -1.63 -1.74
N ALA A 200 -24.44 -1.91 -0.50
CA ALA A 200 -25.64 -1.38 0.13
C ALA A 200 -25.35 -0.19 1.07
N SER A 201 -24.88 0.93 0.52
CA SER A 201 -25.07 2.24 1.17
C SER A 201 -25.07 3.33 0.09
N LYS A 202 -26.28 3.72 -0.30
CA LYS A 202 -26.58 4.96 -1.01
C LYS A 202 -27.13 5.98 -0.01
#